data_AF-A0A7X7BJD1-F1
#
_entry.id   AF-A0A7X7BJD1-F1
#
_cell.length_a   1.000
_cell.length_b   1.000
_cell.length_c   1.000
_cell.angle_alpha   90.00
_cell.angle_beta   90.00
_cell.angle_gamma   90.00
#
_symmetry.space_group_name_H-M   'P 1'
#
loop_
_entity.id
_entity.type
_entity.pdbx_description
1 polymer ?
#
loop_
_entity_poly.entity_id
_entity_poly.type
_entity_poly.pdbx_seq_one_letter_code
_entity_poly.pdbx_strand_id
1 'polypeptide(L)'
;SITFGIREFTANGHHFYINGKKTFMRGKVDCCVFRLTGYPPMDVDSWLRIFKIAKSYGINLYRFHSWCPPKAAFIAADLVGMYLQPELYTFYYDFVNGNNKAFNDFQLDEGLRILKTYGNHPSFVMFAYGNENVGSEAVLREFTKTFKTFDKRRLYAQGSNSDFHNPHYYDGDDYWTMMRTDKGNIRASFSHSDLPLGYLQIEEPSTIHDYHDATCHSPVPVMSHEIGQYQFYPRFEEINKYTGVMHPYNLKIFKKRVEEKGLLNQAQDFLKANGQLAISCYREDIEAALRTDTLAGFQLLDIQDFPGQGTALVGILDAFLDSKGLITPEKWREFCAEIVILCLFDKYVYKNKERFKGTVKVANYSPNDLKNFTVNYRLISSTGKTLTSGTLPAQTIPQGALYELGKIDIHLDINHNEALTLELYEPTTGRINSYPLWVFTELDAVPSYDIKTRLDEDTITRLENGERVLMFYQGKPDNSIDPFFTPDFWNHKMFSNACKSRGLPLPPGSLGLLINDKHPIFQNFPTTYHSDFHWFNIVMHARPLILDGLFDYIPIIQTIDNINRNHRLGILMEFKVGYGKLLVSTLDFTQIIDKIEVKHFINSLHAYLNSEDFNPTYAVSIAELKQIFN
;
A
#
# COMPACT_ATOMS: atom_id res chain seq x y z
N SER A 1 5.12 -45.92 -6.06
CA SER A 1 5.36 -45.23 -4.78
C SER A 1 4.66 -43.88 -4.79
N ILE A 2 4.23 -43.37 -3.63
CA ILE A 2 3.62 -42.05 -3.49
C ILE A 2 4.55 -41.22 -2.60
N THR A 3 4.94 -40.03 -3.06
CA THR A 3 5.65 -39.05 -2.22
C THR A 3 4.61 -38.28 -1.40
N PHE A 4 4.82 -38.19 -0.08
CA PHE A 4 3.92 -37.50 0.85
C PHE A 4 4.74 -36.86 1.98
N GLY A 5 4.14 -35.90 2.71
CA GLY A 5 4.72 -35.31 3.91
C GLY A 5 3.85 -35.57 5.14
N ILE A 6 4.49 -35.84 6.28
CA ILE A 6 3.81 -36.03 7.57
C ILE A 6 3.66 -34.67 8.23
N ARG A 7 2.44 -34.13 8.20
CA ARG A 7 2.08 -32.89 8.90
C ARG A 7 0.61 -32.88 9.28
N GLU A 8 0.28 -32.03 10.24
CA GLU A 8 -1.08 -31.65 10.59
C GLU A 8 -1.24 -30.15 10.37
N PHE A 9 -2.27 -29.75 9.62
CA PHE A 9 -2.63 -28.34 9.46
C PHE A 9 -4.07 -28.15 9.90
N THR A 10 -4.30 -27.32 10.92
CA THR A 10 -5.60 -27.17 11.58
C THR A 10 -5.93 -25.69 11.81
N ALA A 11 -7.22 -25.42 12.00
CA ALA A 11 -7.74 -24.15 12.49
C ALA A 11 -8.26 -24.35 13.92
N ASN A 12 -7.98 -23.40 14.81
CA ASN A 12 -8.55 -23.36 16.15
C ASN A 12 -8.67 -21.91 16.64
N GLY A 13 -9.89 -21.52 17.02
CA GLY A 13 -10.24 -20.14 17.34
C GLY A 13 -9.90 -19.22 16.18
N HIS A 14 -9.09 -18.21 16.44
CA HIS A 14 -8.73 -17.19 15.45
C HIS A 14 -7.48 -17.51 14.61
N HIS A 15 -6.89 -18.71 14.72
CA HIS A 15 -5.60 -18.97 14.09
C HIS A 15 -5.45 -20.35 13.43
N PHE A 16 -4.45 -20.43 12.55
CA PHE A 16 -3.97 -21.67 11.95
C PHE A 16 -2.81 -22.27 12.73
N TYR A 17 -2.65 -23.59 12.61
CA TYR A 17 -1.59 -24.34 13.26
C TYR A 17 -0.94 -25.32 12.29
N ILE A 18 0.39 -25.39 12.29
CA ILE A 18 1.16 -26.45 11.62
C ILE A 18 1.85 -27.29 12.70
N ASN A 19 1.50 -28.57 12.79
CA ASN A 19 2.04 -29.49 13.81
C ASN A 19 1.96 -28.89 15.24
N GLY A 20 0.82 -28.28 15.58
CA GLY A 20 0.58 -27.63 16.87
C GLY A 20 1.24 -26.25 17.05
N LYS A 21 1.95 -25.72 16.05
CA LYS A 21 2.58 -24.38 16.09
C LYS A 21 1.69 -23.35 15.43
N LYS A 22 1.30 -22.30 16.18
CA LYS A 22 0.44 -21.24 15.65
C LYS A 22 1.17 -20.53 14.51
N THR A 23 0.51 -20.36 13.37
CA THR A 23 1.10 -19.82 12.14
C THR A 23 0.25 -18.68 11.61
N PHE A 24 0.91 -17.57 11.30
CA PHE A 24 0.30 -16.44 10.60
C PHE A 24 0.54 -16.57 9.09
N MET A 25 -0.52 -16.48 8.29
CA MET A 25 -0.43 -16.60 6.84
C MET A 25 -0.05 -15.25 6.21
N ARG A 26 1.04 -15.26 5.44
CA ARG A 26 1.52 -14.14 4.63
C ARG A 26 1.36 -14.58 3.18
N GLY A 27 0.19 -14.28 2.63
CA GLY A 27 -0.26 -14.76 1.35
C GLY A 27 0.05 -13.82 0.20
N LYS A 28 0.26 -14.40 -0.98
CA LYS A 28 0.13 -13.74 -2.28
C LYS A 28 -1.07 -14.34 -3.02
N VAL A 29 -1.80 -13.51 -3.75
CA VAL A 29 -2.77 -13.95 -4.76
C VAL A 29 -2.06 -14.18 -6.09
N ASP A 30 -2.30 -15.30 -6.75
CA ASP A 30 -1.75 -15.63 -8.06
C ASP A 30 -2.85 -15.74 -9.12
N CYS A 31 -2.84 -14.80 -10.06
CA CYS A 31 -3.80 -14.71 -11.16
C CYS A 31 -3.31 -15.37 -12.46
N CYS A 32 -2.49 -16.43 -12.36
CA CYS A 32 -1.95 -17.17 -13.50
C CYS A 32 -1.17 -16.29 -14.50
N VAL A 33 -0.32 -15.40 -13.96
CA VAL A 33 0.37 -14.39 -14.75
C VAL A 33 1.62 -15.01 -15.39
N PHE A 34 1.54 -15.43 -16.66
CA PHE A 34 2.67 -16.04 -17.42
C PHE A 34 2.78 -15.49 -18.85
N ARG A 35 3.44 -14.34 -19.00
CA ARG A 35 3.35 -13.51 -20.22
C ARG A 35 4.08 -14.08 -21.44
N LEU A 36 5.11 -14.90 -21.23
CA LEU A 36 5.88 -15.47 -22.33
C LEU A 36 5.13 -16.61 -23.03
N THR A 37 4.44 -17.43 -22.25
CA THR A 37 3.84 -18.70 -22.69
C THR A 37 2.31 -18.64 -22.79
N GLY A 38 1.65 -17.76 -22.03
CA GLY A 38 0.19 -17.73 -21.89
C GLY A 38 -0.39 -18.86 -21.03
N TYR A 39 0.47 -19.68 -20.42
CA TYR A 39 0.10 -20.80 -19.55
C TYR A 39 1.19 -21.01 -18.47
N PRO A 40 0.85 -21.60 -17.31
CA PRO A 40 1.81 -21.83 -16.22
C PRO A 40 2.93 -22.81 -16.62
N PRO A 41 4.16 -22.65 -16.12
CA PRO A 41 5.22 -23.62 -16.32
C PRO A 41 4.78 -25.03 -15.90
N MET A 42 5.17 -26.03 -16.70
CA MET A 42 4.84 -27.44 -16.45
C MET A 42 5.99 -28.22 -15.80
N ASP A 43 7.12 -27.55 -15.54
CA ASP A 43 8.32 -28.09 -14.91
C ASP A 43 8.52 -27.55 -13.48
N VAL A 44 9.17 -28.36 -12.64
CA VAL A 44 9.37 -28.07 -11.21
C VAL A 44 10.34 -26.91 -11.01
N ASP A 45 11.39 -26.79 -11.84
CA ASP A 45 12.46 -25.80 -11.65
C ASP A 45 11.95 -24.36 -11.79
N SER A 46 11.07 -24.12 -12.76
CA SER A 46 10.40 -22.83 -12.92
C SER A 46 9.59 -22.44 -11.68
N TRP A 47 8.83 -23.39 -11.11
CA TRP A 47 8.08 -23.15 -9.87
C TRP A 47 8.97 -23.00 -8.65
N LEU A 48 10.11 -23.71 -8.57
CA LEU A 48 11.11 -23.51 -7.53
C LEU A 48 11.64 -22.07 -7.57
N ARG A 49 11.93 -21.52 -8.75
CA ARG A 49 12.32 -20.10 -8.90
C ARG A 49 11.22 -19.19 -8.36
N ILE A 50 9.97 -19.37 -8.81
CA ILE A 50 8.83 -18.53 -8.43
C ILE A 50 8.65 -18.51 -6.90
N PHE A 51 8.55 -19.67 -6.26
CA PHE A 51 8.32 -19.74 -4.81
C PHE A 51 9.52 -19.27 -4.00
N LYS A 52 10.76 -19.47 -4.46
CA LYS A 52 11.95 -18.92 -3.79
C LYS A 52 11.97 -17.39 -3.82
N ILE A 53 11.55 -16.77 -4.93
CA ILE A 53 11.40 -15.31 -5.00
C ILE A 53 10.37 -14.84 -3.99
N ALA A 54 9.15 -15.39 -3.99
CA ALA A 54 8.15 -14.95 -3.02
C ALA A 54 8.58 -15.19 -1.56
N LYS A 55 9.24 -16.33 -1.28
CA LYS A 55 9.76 -16.64 0.06
C LYS A 55 10.86 -15.68 0.50
N SER A 56 11.68 -15.14 -0.43
CA SER A 56 12.66 -14.10 -0.08
C SER A 56 12.01 -12.79 0.36
N TYR A 57 10.75 -12.55 0.01
CA TYR A 57 9.93 -11.44 0.50
C TYR A 57 9.03 -11.82 1.69
N GLY A 58 9.25 -12.98 2.33
CA GLY A 58 8.55 -13.39 3.53
C GLY A 58 7.19 -14.05 3.33
N ILE A 59 6.76 -14.26 2.08
CA ILE A 59 5.52 -14.98 1.73
C ILE A 59 5.64 -16.46 2.12
N ASN A 60 4.56 -17.00 2.70
CA ASN A 60 4.47 -18.42 3.07
C ASN A 60 3.20 -19.10 2.53
N LEU A 61 2.28 -18.36 1.89
CA LEU A 61 1.06 -18.89 1.27
C LEU A 61 0.91 -18.36 -0.17
N TYR A 62 0.54 -19.25 -1.08
CA TYR A 62 0.06 -18.92 -2.42
C TYR A 62 -1.41 -19.29 -2.54
N ARG A 63 -2.25 -18.28 -2.77
CA ARG A 63 -3.64 -18.47 -3.17
C ARG A 63 -3.73 -18.37 -4.69
N PHE A 64 -4.24 -19.40 -5.34
CA PHE A 64 -4.44 -19.40 -6.79
C PHE A 64 -5.85 -18.90 -7.11
N HIS A 65 -5.94 -17.64 -7.55
CA HIS A 65 -7.20 -16.91 -7.75
C HIS A 65 -8.06 -17.59 -8.82
N SER A 66 -9.11 -18.30 -8.38
CA SER A 66 -10.03 -19.02 -9.25
C SER A 66 -9.36 -20.05 -10.17
N TRP A 67 -8.27 -20.69 -9.75
CA TRP A 67 -7.64 -21.78 -10.52
C TRP A 67 -6.83 -22.77 -9.66
N CYS A 68 -6.46 -23.90 -10.26
CA CYS A 68 -5.60 -24.92 -9.67
C CYS A 68 -4.30 -25.07 -10.47
N PRO A 69 -3.12 -25.01 -9.83
CA PRO A 69 -1.85 -25.06 -10.54
C PRO A 69 -1.48 -26.48 -11.00
N PRO A 70 -0.53 -26.63 -11.95
CA PRO A 70 -0.09 -27.96 -12.38
C PRO A 70 0.66 -28.70 -11.26
N LYS A 71 0.78 -30.03 -11.38
CA LYS A 71 1.53 -30.90 -10.45
C LYS A 71 2.94 -30.37 -10.11
N ALA A 72 3.61 -29.76 -11.08
CA ALA A 72 4.94 -29.19 -10.90
C ALA A 72 4.98 -28.11 -9.80
N ALA A 73 3.93 -27.29 -9.70
CA ALA A 73 3.81 -26.29 -8.65
C ALA A 73 3.67 -26.94 -7.27
N PHE A 74 2.83 -27.97 -7.13
CA PHE A 74 2.69 -28.69 -5.86
C PHE A 74 4.02 -29.34 -5.42
N ILE A 75 4.76 -29.97 -6.34
CA ILE A 75 6.09 -30.54 -6.03
C ILE A 75 7.06 -29.44 -5.58
N ALA A 76 7.11 -28.32 -6.30
CA ALA A 76 7.99 -27.21 -5.94
C ALA A 76 7.63 -26.58 -4.59
N ALA A 77 6.34 -26.44 -4.30
CA ALA A 77 5.83 -25.92 -3.03
C ALA A 77 6.19 -26.83 -1.86
N ASP A 78 6.11 -28.16 -2.04
CA ASP A 78 6.56 -29.13 -1.04
C ASP A 78 8.06 -28.98 -0.73
N LEU A 79 8.88 -28.83 -1.77
CA LEU A 79 10.33 -28.72 -1.64
C LEU A 79 10.76 -27.39 -0.99
N VAL A 80 10.09 -26.29 -1.34
CA VAL A 80 10.40 -24.96 -0.81
C VAL A 80 9.81 -24.75 0.59
N GLY A 81 8.74 -25.47 0.93
CA GLY A 81 7.93 -25.19 2.12
C GLY A 81 7.08 -23.94 1.92
N MET A 82 6.20 -23.98 0.92
CA MET A 82 5.18 -22.98 0.61
C MET A 82 3.80 -23.62 0.79
N TYR A 83 2.89 -22.93 1.50
CA TYR A 83 1.50 -23.37 1.61
C TYR A 83 0.71 -22.97 0.37
N LEU A 84 -0.21 -23.83 -0.05
CA LEU A 84 -1.06 -23.58 -1.22
C LEU A 84 -2.53 -23.59 -0.82
N GLN A 85 -3.25 -22.60 -1.36
CA GLN A 85 -4.71 -22.53 -1.49
C GLN A 85 -5.09 -22.52 -2.98
N PRO A 86 -5.22 -23.68 -3.63
CA PRO A 86 -5.91 -23.78 -4.92
C PRO A 86 -7.39 -23.38 -4.79
N GLU A 87 -7.97 -22.90 -5.89
CA GLU A 87 -9.40 -22.59 -5.95
C GLU A 87 -10.11 -23.28 -7.11
N LEU A 88 -11.43 -23.42 -6.97
CA LEU A 88 -12.31 -23.76 -8.08
C LEU A 88 -12.36 -22.64 -9.13
N TYR A 89 -12.71 -22.98 -10.37
CA TYR A 89 -12.75 -22.04 -11.49
C TYR A 89 -14.03 -21.20 -11.48
N THR A 90 -14.14 -20.29 -10.52
CA THR A 90 -15.30 -19.41 -10.32
C THR A 90 -14.87 -18.02 -9.84
N PHE A 91 -15.40 -16.99 -10.47
CA PHE A 91 -15.20 -15.58 -10.12
C PHE A 91 -16.51 -14.82 -10.38
N TYR A 92 -17.04 -14.12 -9.37
CA TYR A 92 -18.39 -13.51 -9.43
C TYR A 92 -19.48 -14.50 -9.90
N TYR A 93 -19.32 -15.78 -9.56
CA TYR A 93 -20.29 -16.81 -9.91
C TYR A 93 -21.39 -16.90 -8.87
N ASP A 94 -22.63 -17.11 -9.33
CA ASP A 94 -23.81 -17.29 -8.48
C ASP A 94 -24.17 -18.78 -8.35
N PHE A 95 -23.87 -19.36 -7.18
CA PHE A 95 -24.15 -20.77 -6.86
C PHE A 95 -25.64 -20.99 -6.54
N VAL A 96 -26.52 -20.97 -7.54
CA VAL A 96 -27.97 -21.17 -7.34
C VAL A 96 -28.42 -22.62 -7.46
N ASN A 97 -29.56 -22.93 -6.85
CA ASN A 97 -30.29 -24.17 -7.07
C ASN A 97 -30.96 -24.18 -8.45
N GLY A 98 -30.79 -25.27 -9.21
CA GLY A 98 -31.53 -25.54 -10.44
C GLY A 98 -31.02 -24.80 -11.69
N ASN A 99 -30.84 -23.48 -11.63
CA ASN A 99 -30.29 -22.69 -12.74
C ASN A 99 -28.78 -22.95 -12.83
N ASN A 100 -28.33 -23.68 -13.85
CA ASN A 100 -26.93 -24.07 -14.07
C ASN A 100 -26.40 -25.24 -13.21
N LYS A 101 -27.27 -26.20 -12.87
CA LYS A 101 -26.88 -27.46 -12.20
C LYS A 101 -25.66 -28.13 -12.86
N ALA A 102 -25.58 -28.14 -14.19
CA ALA A 102 -24.46 -28.75 -14.91
C ALA A 102 -23.10 -28.11 -14.57
N PHE A 103 -23.04 -26.79 -14.40
CA PHE A 103 -21.80 -26.13 -14.00
C PHE A 103 -21.48 -26.36 -12.53
N ASN A 104 -22.48 -26.35 -11.64
CA ASN A 104 -22.27 -26.73 -10.24
C ASN A 104 -21.75 -28.18 -10.13
N ASP A 105 -22.37 -29.12 -10.85
CA ASP A 105 -21.90 -30.52 -10.91
C ASP A 105 -20.46 -30.60 -11.44
N PHE A 106 -20.13 -29.83 -12.48
CA PHE A 106 -18.76 -29.73 -12.99
C PHE A 106 -17.77 -29.23 -11.92
N GLN A 107 -18.12 -28.17 -11.18
CA GLN A 107 -17.26 -27.62 -10.12
C GLN A 107 -17.08 -28.61 -8.96
N LEU A 108 -18.14 -29.33 -8.59
CA LEU A 108 -18.07 -30.39 -7.58
C LEU A 108 -17.15 -31.53 -8.05
N ASP A 109 -17.35 -32.02 -9.28
CA ASP A 109 -16.52 -33.07 -9.87
C ASP A 109 -15.06 -32.61 -10.02
N GLU A 110 -14.83 -31.37 -10.42
CA GLU A 110 -13.50 -30.80 -10.56
C GLU A 110 -12.79 -30.68 -9.21
N GLY A 111 -13.50 -30.23 -8.17
CA GLY A 111 -12.98 -30.24 -6.81
C GLY A 111 -12.55 -31.65 -6.39
N LEU A 112 -13.39 -32.66 -6.60
CA LEU A 112 -13.04 -34.06 -6.31
C LEU A 112 -11.82 -34.54 -7.11
N ARG A 113 -11.70 -34.15 -8.39
CA ARG A 113 -10.52 -34.45 -9.22
C ARG A 113 -9.25 -33.79 -8.69
N ILE A 114 -9.31 -32.51 -8.29
CA ILE A 114 -8.19 -31.77 -7.68
C ILE A 114 -7.75 -32.47 -6.39
N LEU A 115 -8.69 -32.76 -5.48
CA LEU A 115 -8.40 -33.41 -4.20
C LEU A 115 -7.79 -34.80 -4.40
N LYS A 116 -8.31 -35.59 -5.35
CA LYS A 116 -7.77 -36.91 -5.69
C LYS A 116 -6.36 -36.83 -6.29
N THR A 117 -6.13 -35.88 -7.18
CA THR A 117 -4.88 -35.77 -7.95
C THR A 117 -3.75 -35.18 -7.11
N TYR A 118 -4.04 -34.15 -6.32
CA TYR A 118 -3.04 -33.35 -5.63
C TYR A 118 -3.09 -33.45 -4.10
N GLY A 119 -4.11 -34.08 -3.52
CA GLY A 119 -4.32 -34.10 -2.06
C GLY A 119 -3.22 -34.79 -1.23
N ASN A 120 -2.27 -35.49 -1.86
CA ASN A 120 -1.11 -36.08 -1.18
C ASN A 120 0.08 -35.13 -1.01
N HIS A 121 0.03 -33.94 -1.62
CA HIS A 121 1.05 -32.91 -1.48
C HIS A 121 0.89 -32.19 -0.12
N PRO A 122 1.90 -32.21 0.78
CA PRO A 122 1.80 -31.58 2.09
C PRO A 122 1.57 -30.06 2.02
N SER A 123 2.02 -29.41 0.94
CA SER A 123 1.78 -27.99 0.67
C SER A 123 0.30 -27.62 0.47
N PHE A 124 -0.55 -28.55 0.02
CA PHE A 124 -1.98 -28.31 -0.19
C PHE A 124 -2.73 -28.32 1.16
N VAL A 125 -2.85 -27.14 1.77
CA VAL A 125 -3.38 -26.99 3.14
C VAL A 125 -4.81 -26.44 3.18
N MET A 126 -5.20 -25.66 2.18
CA MET A 126 -6.44 -24.90 2.12
C MET A 126 -7.11 -25.09 0.76
N PHE A 127 -8.43 -25.14 0.70
CA PHE A 127 -9.18 -25.22 -0.55
C PHE A 127 -10.43 -24.31 -0.50
N ALA A 128 -10.55 -23.38 -1.45
CA ALA A 128 -11.67 -22.45 -1.52
C ALA A 128 -12.43 -22.54 -2.85
N TYR A 129 -13.72 -22.21 -2.84
CA TYR A 129 -14.60 -22.43 -3.99
C TYR A 129 -14.65 -21.24 -4.96
N GLY A 130 -13.52 -20.54 -5.13
CA GLY A 130 -13.33 -19.40 -6.02
C GLY A 130 -13.30 -18.04 -5.32
N ASN A 131 -13.46 -16.97 -6.10
CA ASN A 131 -13.33 -15.58 -5.64
C ASN A 131 -14.61 -14.77 -5.81
N GLU A 132 -14.99 -14.00 -4.80
CA GLU A 132 -16.08 -13.01 -4.84
C GLU A 132 -17.39 -13.59 -5.38
N ASN A 133 -17.61 -14.88 -5.09
CA ASN A 133 -18.81 -15.57 -5.50
C ASN A 133 -19.97 -15.20 -4.58
N VAL A 134 -21.16 -15.46 -5.06
CA VAL A 134 -22.41 -15.35 -4.30
C VAL A 134 -23.17 -16.66 -4.44
N GLY A 135 -24.23 -16.84 -3.66
CA GLY A 135 -25.24 -17.84 -3.99
C GLY A 135 -25.82 -18.58 -2.79
N SER A 136 -26.39 -19.75 -3.08
CA SER A 136 -27.14 -20.54 -2.11
C SER A 136 -26.20 -21.23 -1.12
N GLU A 137 -26.29 -20.83 0.15
CA GLU A 137 -25.63 -21.51 1.28
C GLU A 137 -25.89 -23.01 1.30
N ALA A 138 -27.08 -23.46 0.89
CA ALA A 138 -27.40 -24.89 0.87
C ALA A 138 -26.54 -25.67 -0.14
N VAL A 139 -26.25 -25.08 -1.30
CA VAL A 139 -25.38 -25.68 -2.33
C VAL A 139 -23.93 -25.68 -1.85
N LEU A 140 -23.45 -24.53 -1.38
CA LEU A 140 -22.07 -24.36 -0.90
C LEU A 140 -21.76 -25.25 0.32
N ARG A 141 -22.72 -25.39 1.25
CA ARG A 141 -22.61 -26.33 2.38
C ARG A 141 -22.55 -27.79 1.94
N GLU A 142 -23.31 -28.18 0.91
CA GLU A 142 -23.24 -29.54 0.37
C GLU A 142 -21.90 -29.83 -0.33
N PHE A 143 -21.32 -28.83 -1.02
CA PHE A 143 -19.95 -28.92 -1.54
C PHE A 143 -18.96 -29.15 -0.41
N THR A 144 -19.02 -28.33 0.63
CA THR A 144 -18.15 -28.46 1.81
C THR A 144 -18.27 -29.82 2.47
N LYS A 145 -19.49 -30.29 2.71
CA LYS A 145 -19.74 -31.61 3.28
C LYS A 145 -19.15 -32.72 2.40
N THR A 146 -19.35 -32.63 1.08
CA THR A 146 -18.84 -33.61 0.10
C THR A 146 -17.31 -33.65 0.11
N PHE A 147 -16.65 -32.49 0.01
CA PHE A 147 -15.19 -32.42 0.01
C PHE A 147 -14.56 -32.86 1.34
N LYS A 148 -15.13 -32.46 2.49
CA LYS A 148 -14.67 -32.90 3.81
C LYS A 148 -14.84 -34.41 4.01
N THR A 149 -15.94 -34.98 3.50
CA THR A 149 -16.18 -36.44 3.54
C THR A 149 -15.16 -37.18 2.68
N PHE A 150 -14.88 -36.67 1.48
CA PHE A 150 -13.88 -37.25 0.60
C PHE A 150 -12.49 -37.18 1.24
N ASP A 151 -12.16 -36.06 1.89
CA ASP A 151 -10.84 -35.86 2.45
C ASP A 151 -10.76 -34.72 3.48
N LYS A 152 -10.57 -35.11 4.73
CA LYS A 152 -10.53 -34.24 5.91
C LYS A 152 -9.18 -33.57 6.20
N ARG A 153 -8.18 -33.68 5.32
CA ARG A 153 -6.80 -33.20 5.60
C ARG A 153 -6.59 -31.70 5.34
N ARG A 154 -7.55 -31.01 4.71
CA ARG A 154 -7.50 -29.58 4.37
C ARG A 154 -8.50 -28.81 5.20
N LEU A 155 -8.25 -27.51 5.28
CA LEU A 155 -9.26 -26.54 5.64
C LEU A 155 -10.01 -26.08 4.39
N TYR A 156 -11.32 -25.97 4.49
CA TYR A 156 -12.21 -25.59 3.40
C TYR A 156 -12.89 -24.25 3.67
N ALA A 157 -13.08 -23.45 2.63
CA ALA A 157 -13.85 -22.22 2.67
C ALA A 157 -14.79 -22.14 1.47
N GLN A 158 -16.00 -21.64 1.68
CA GLN A 158 -17.02 -21.49 0.63
C GLN A 158 -16.70 -20.40 -0.40
N GLY A 159 -15.60 -19.68 -0.20
CA GLY A 159 -14.88 -18.91 -1.20
C GLY A 159 -13.99 -17.86 -0.56
N SER A 160 -13.25 -17.15 -1.40
CA SER A 160 -12.45 -15.99 -1.00
C SER A 160 -13.23 -14.72 -1.29
N ASN A 161 -13.49 -13.91 -0.26
CA ASN A 161 -14.30 -12.70 -0.31
C ASN A 161 -15.72 -12.93 -0.85
N SER A 162 -16.28 -14.12 -0.67
CA SER A 162 -17.65 -14.42 -1.11
C SER A 162 -18.66 -13.60 -0.32
N ASP A 163 -19.71 -13.14 -1.01
CA ASP A 163 -20.80 -12.34 -0.43
C ASP A 163 -20.31 -11.16 0.44
N PHE A 164 -19.21 -10.52 0.04
CA PHE A 164 -18.59 -9.40 0.75
C PHE A 164 -19.49 -8.16 0.96
N HIS A 165 -20.64 -8.11 0.28
CA HIS A 165 -21.68 -7.10 0.49
C HIS A 165 -22.55 -7.39 1.73
N ASN A 166 -22.64 -8.65 2.16
CA ASN A 166 -23.35 -9.09 3.36
C ASN A 166 -22.51 -10.15 4.09
N PRO A 167 -21.34 -9.78 4.63
CA PRO A 167 -20.41 -10.72 5.23
C PRO A 167 -21.03 -11.42 6.44
N HIS A 168 -21.03 -12.76 6.45
CA HIS A 168 -21.51 -13.56 7.57
C HIS A 168 -20.85 -14.94 7.57
N TYR A 169 -21.05 -15.69 8.67
CA TYR A 169 -20.56 -17.06 8.78
C TYR A 169 -21.38 -18.04 7.96
N TYR A 170 -20.70 -18.64 6.98
CA TYR A 170 -21.21 -19.81 6.28
C TYR A 170 -20.93 -21.06 7.11
N ASP A 171 -22.00 -21.74 7.51
CA ASP A 171 -21.88 -23.01 8.23
C ASP A 171 -21.03 -24.01 7.43
N GLY A 172 -20.02 -24.57 8.09
CA GLY A 172 -19.05 -25.50 7.50
C GLY A 172 -17.74 -24.90 7.05
N ASP A 173 -17.57 -23.58 7.00
CA ASP A 173 -16.26 -22.96 6.73
C ASP A 173 -15.27 -23.24 7.87
N ASP A 174 -14.03 -23.60 7.53
CA ASP A 174 -12.95 -23.78 8.50
C ASP A 174 -12.16 -22.47 8.73
N TYR A 175 -12.30 -21.49 7.83
CA TYR A 175 -11.65 -20.19 7.87
C TYR A 175 -12.32 -19.22 6.89
N TRP A 176 -12.08 -17.93 7.07
CA TRP A 176 -12.49 -16.89 6.11
C TRP A 176 -11.31 -16.17 5.49
N THR A 177 -11.54 -15.71 4.28
CA THR A 177 -10.71 -14.72 3.59
C THR A 177 -11.64 -13.60 3.16
N MET A 178 -11.57 -12.44 3.79
CA MET A 178 -12.53 -11.35 3.57
C MET A 178 -11.84 -9.99 3.61
N MET A 179 -12.38 -8.99 2.91
CA MET A 179 -11.93 -7.59 3.09
C MET A 179 -12.64 -6.88 4.25
N ARG A 180 -13.76 -7.45 4.74
CA ARG A 180 -14.55 -6.95 5.87
C ARG A 180 -15.35 -8.08 6.55
N THR A 181 -15.71 -7.87 7.80
CA THR A 181 -16.69 -8.67 8.53
C THR A 181 -18.00 -7.88 8.68
N ASP A 182 -18.99 -8.45 9.36
CA ASP A 182 -20.21 -7.73 9.76
C ASP A 182 -19.93 -6.64 10.83
N LYS A 183 -18.71 -6.58 11.35
CA LYS A 183 -18.27 -5.63 12.39
C LYS A 183 -17.36 -4.52 11.87
N GLY A 184 -16.72 -4.70 10.72
CA GLY A 184 -15.87 -3.65 10.15
C GLY A 184 -14.95 -4.12 9.03
N ASN A 185 -14.25 -3.17 8.44
CA ASN A 185 -13.22 -3.41 7.44
C ASN A 185 -11.97 -4.04 8.08
N ILE A 186 -11.31 -4.93 7.36
CA ILE A 186 -10.06 -5.61 7.79
C ILE A 186 -8.94 -5.43 6.77
N ARG A 187 -8.97 -4.32 6.04
CA ARG A 187 -7.99 -3.89 5.04
C ARG A 187 -7.80 -2.37 5.13
N ALA A 188 -6.59 -1.87 4.89
CA ALA A 188 -6.27 -0.46 5.08
C ALA A 188 -6.75 0.48 3.95
N SER A 189 -7.15 -0.06 2.80
CA SER A 189 -7.59 0.73 1.64
C SER A 189 -8.75 0.10 0.87
N PHE A 190 -9.61 0.95 0.29
CA PHE A 190 -10.75 0.57 -0.53
C PHE A 190 -10.90 1.52 -1.73
N SER A 191 -11.61 1.03 -2.75
CA SER A 191 -12.06 1.87 -3.86
C SER A 191 -13.13 2.87 -3.39
N HIS A 192 -13.17 4.04 -4.01
CA HIS A 192 -14.29 4.98 -3.85
C HIS A 192 -15.63 4.41 -4.32
N SER A 193 -15.62 3.31 -5.09
CA SER A 193 -16.83 2.58 -5.49
C SER A 193 -17.36 1.64 -4.41
N ASP A 194 -16.63 1.49 -3.29
CA ASP A 194 -16.88 0.55 -2.20
C ASP A 194 -16.61 1.24 -0.85
N LEU A 195 -17.47 2.20 -0.51
CA LEU A 195 -17.39 3.00 0.72
C LEU A 195 -17.88 2.21 1.95
N PRO A 196 -17.38 2.53 3.16
CA PRO A 196 -16.39 3.58 3.48
C PRO A 196 -14.96 3.20 3.08
N LEU A 197 -14.12 4.22 2.86
CA LEU A 197 -12.69 4.06 2.61
C LEU A 197 -11.98 3.46 3.84
N GLY A 198 -10.77 2.93 3.63
CA GLY A 198 -9.96 2.36 4.70
C GLY A 198 -9.23 3.44 5.51
N TYR A 199 -8.82 3.11 6.74
CA TYR A 199 -8.25 4.09 7.69
C TYR A 199 -7.04 4.84 7.11
N LEU A 200 -6.17 4.16 6.36
CA LEU A 200 -4.97 4.78 5.78
C LEU A 200 -5.28 5.87 4.76
N GLN A 201 -6.50 5.89 4.21
CA GLN A 201 -6.94 6.88 3.23
C GLN A 201 -7.56 8.13 3.87
N ILE A 202 -7.99 8.06 5.13
CA ILE A 202 -8.84 9.10 5.75
C ILE A 202 -8.39 9.54 7.15
N GLU A 203 -7.63 8.71 7.87
CA GLU A 203 -7.16 9.02 9.22
C GLU A 203 -5.72 9.57 9.21
N GLU A 204 -5.37 10.37 10.22
CA GLU A 204 -4.00 10.84 10.39
C GLU A 204 -3.03 9.64 10.61
N PRO A 205 -1.84 9.65 10.01
CA PRO A 205 -0.91 8.54 10.11
C PRO A 205 -0.47 8.24 11.55
N SER A 206 -0.60 6.97 11.94
CA SER A 206 -0.15 6.40 13.21
C SER A 206 0.24 4.94 13.01
N THR A 207 0.70 4.25 14.06
CA THR A 207 0.95 2.79 14.03
C THR A 207 0.12 2.03 15.07
N ILE A 208 -0.97 2.65 15.55
CA ILE A 208 -1.83 2.07 16.61
C ILE A 208 -3.06 1.34 16.07
N HIS A 209 -3.42 1.53 14.80
CA HIS A 209 -4.57 0.86 14.21
C HIS A 209 -4.35 -0.65 14.09
N ASP A 210 -5.37 -1.41 14.47
CA ASP A 210 -5.52 -2.85 14.31
C ASP A 210 -6.98 -3.21 13.94
N TYR A 211 -7.25 -4.49 13.71
CA TYR A 211 -8.56 -5.00 13.31
C TYR A 211 -9.20 -5.89 14.38
N HIS A 212 -8.85 -5.72 15.65
CA HIS A 212 -9.31 -6.60 16.72
C HIS A 212 -10.84 -6.63 16.80
N ASP A 213 -11.46 -5.44 16.92
CA ASP A 213 -12.91 -5.30 17.06
C ASP A 213 -13.67 -5.85 15.84
N ALA A 214 -13.06 -5.78 14.65
CA ALA A 214 -13.65 -6.32 13.43
C ALA A 214 -13.58 -7.87 13.38
N THR A 215 -12.64 -8.52 14.08
CA THR A 215 -12.33 -9.95 13.89
C THR A 215 -12.52 -10.82 15.11
N CYS A 216 -12.54 -10.27 16.32
CA CYS A 216 -12.62 -11.02 17.59
C CYS A 216 -13.92 -11.83 17.73
N HIS A 217 -14.95 -11.50 16.97
CA HIS A 217 -16.23 -12.20 16.95
C HIS A 217 -16.28 -13.41 16.01
N SER A 218 -15.29 -13.57 15.12
CA SER A 218 -15.29 -14.66 14.15
C SER A 218 -15.10 -16.00 14.85
N PRO A 219 -15.93 -17.02 14.57
CA PRO A 219 -15.78 -18.36 15.15
C PRO A 219 -14.61 -19.16 14.53
N VAL A 220 -14.05 -18.66 13.43
CA VAL A 220 -12.98 -19.28 12.65
C VAL A 220 -11.85 -18.28 12.36
N PRO A 221 -10.65 -18.74 11.98
CA PRO A 221 -9.56 -17.84 11.61
C PRO A 221 -9.95 -16.96 10.41
N VAL A 222 -9.60 -15.67 10.48
CA VAL A 222 -9.87 -14.70 9.41
C VAL A 222 -8.56 -14.23 8.79
N MET A 223 -8.51 -14.21 7.46
CA MET A 223 -7.45 -13.56 6.69
C MET A 223 -7.96 -12.35 5.95
N SER A 224 -7.20 -11.26 5.95
CA SER A 224 -7.50 -10.08 5.14
C SER A 224 -7.33 -10.40 3.65
N HIS A 225 -8.41 -10.21 2.88
CA HIS A 225 -8.44 -10.43 1.45
C HIS A 225 -7.81 -9.26 0.70
N GLU A 226 -6.86 -9.59 -0.16
CA GLU A 226 -6.32 -8.69 -1.19
C GLU A 226 -5.94 -7.30 -0.65
N ILE A 227 -5.04 -7.26 0.33
CA ILE A 227 -4.47 -6.04 0.89
C ILE A 227 -3.38 -5.47 -0.04
N GLY A 228 -2.95 -4.23 0.18
CA GLY A 228 -1.83 -3.62 -0.57
C GLY A 228 -2.19 -3.02 -1.93
N GLN A 229 -3.41 -2.56 -2.14
CA GLN A 229 -3.88 -2.15 -3.48
C GLN A 229 -3.50 -0.71 -3.87
N TYR A 230 -2.21 -0.39 -3.83
CA TYR A 230 -1.66 0.93 -4.15
C TYR A 230 -1.08 0.95 -5.57
N GLN A 231 -1.63 1.78 -6.46
CA GLN A 231 -1.16 1.83 -7.84
C GLN A 231 0.26 2.42 -7.93
N PHE A 232 1.15 1.66 -8.57
CA PHE A 232 2.46 2.10 -9.02
C PHE A 232 2.36 2.79 -10.39
N TYR A 233 3.16 3.83 -10.59
CA TYR A 233 3.39 4.39 -11.92
C TYR A 233 4.06 3.34 -12.82
N PRO A 234 3.76 3.26 -14.14
CA PRO A 234 4.31 2.19 -14.97
C PRO A 234 5.83 2.26 -15.18
N ARG A 235 6.46 1.08 -15.19
CA ARG A 235 7.85 0.89 -15.64
C ARG A 235 7.89 0.53 -17.13
N PHE A 236 8.17 1.50 -18.00
CA PHE A 236 8.09 1.28 -19.45
C PHE A 236 9.17 0.37 -20.02
N GLU A 237 10.29 0.16 -19.33
CA GLU A 237 11.33 -0.80 -19.73
C GLU A 237 10.81 -2.24 -19.74
N GLU A 238 9.75 -2.54 -18.98
CA GLU A 238 9.11 -3.86 -18.96
C GLU A 238 8.59 -4.27 -20.35
N ILE A 239 8.22 -3.30 -21.21
CA ILE A 239 7.73 -3.56 -22.58
C ILE A 239 8.68 -4.48 -23.35
N ASN A 240 10.00 -4.32 -23.15
CA ASN A 240 11.02 -5.10 -23.86
C ASN A 240 11.08 -6.57 -23.42
N LYS A 241 10.48 -6.92 -22.28
CA LYS A 241 10.44 -8.30 -21.75
C LYS A 241 9.37 -9.17 -22.41
N TYR A 242 8.41 -8.57 -23.11
CA TYR A 242 7.32 -9.29 -23.77
C TYR A 242 7.76 -9.82 -25.14
N THR A 243 8.60 -10.86 -25.10
CA THR A 243 9.14 -11.53 -26.29
C THR A 243 8.35 -12.79 -26.70
N GLY A 244 7.33 -13.15 -25.92
CA GLY A 244 6.53 -14.36 -26.12
C GLY A 244 5.16 -14.08 -26.75
N VAL A 245 4.15 -14.85 -26.33
CA VAL A 245 2.82 -14.84 -26.96
C VAL A 245 1.94 -13.64 -26.56
N MET A 246 2.16 -13.06 -25.38
CA MET A 246 1.39 -11.90 -24.90
C MET A 246 2.05 -10.59 -25.36
N HIS A 247 1.23 -9.63 -25.77
CA HIS A 247 1.69 -8.30 -26.17
C HIS A 247 1.29 -7.22 -25.14
N PRO A 248 2.20 -6.33 -24.72
CA PRO A 248 1.96 -5.35 -23.66
C PRO A 248 1.29 -4.08 -24.21
N TYR A 249 0.14 -4.22 -24.86
CA TYR A 249 -0.55 -3.09 -25.50
C TYR A 249 -0.96 -2.01 -24.49
N ASN A 250 -1.36 -2.42 -23.28
CA ASN A 250 -1.62 -1.52 -22.16
C ASN A 250 -0.41 -0.60 -21.88
N LEU A 251 0.78 -1.16 -21.63
CA LEU A 251 2.00 -0.39 -21.33
C LEU A 251 2.43 0.48 -22.52
N LYS A 252 2.26 0.00 -23.76
CA LYS A 252 2.53 0.82 -24.97
C LYS A 252 1.59 2.02 -25.06
N ILE A 253 0.30 1.83 -24.78
CA ILE A 253 -0.69 2.91 -24.75
C ILE A 253 -0.38 3.90 -23.63
N PHE A 254 -0.03 3.40 -22.44
CA PHE A 254 0.37 4.24 -21.31
C PHE A 254 1.60 5.08 -21.66
N LYS A 255 2.64 4.47 -22.23
CA LYS A 255 3.84 5.19 -22.68
C LYS A 255 3.49 6.31 -23.66
N LYS A 256 2.67 5.99 -24.67
CA LYS A 256 2.24 6.96 -25.67
C LYS A 256 1.49 8.15 -25.04
N ARG A 257 0.57 7.91 -24.10
CA ARG A 257 -0.17 8.99 -23.42
C ARG A 257 0.75 9.91 -22.61
N VAL A 258 1.73 9.34 -21.92
CA VAL A 258 2.70 10.13 -21.14
C VAL A 258 3.58 10.97 -22.08
N GLU A 259 3.98 10.41 -23.22
CA GLU A 259 4.73 11.09 -24.28
C GLU A 259 3.91 12.24 -24.90
N GLU A 260 2.64 12.01 -25.24
CA GLU A 260 1.72 13.04 -25.75
C GLU A 260 1.49 14.21 -24.77
N LYS A 261 1.69 13.97 -23.46
CA LYS A 261 1.63 14.99 -22.40
C LYS A 261 2.98 15.65 -22.11
N GLY A 262 4.06 15.25 -22.78
CA GLY A 262 5.40 15.76 -22.54
C GLY A 262 5.98 15.41 -21.17
N LEU A 263 5.53 14.29 -20.57
CA LEU A 263 5.92 13.86 -19.23
C LEU A 263 6.82 12.61 -19.22
N LEU A 264 7.20 12.10 -20.40
CA LEU A 264 7.94 10.84 -20.51
C LEU A 264 9.31 10.89 -19.81
N ASN A 265 9.95 12.06 -19.80
CA ASN A 265 11.21 12.30 -19.10
C ASN A 265 11.09 12.21 -17.56
N GLN A 266 9.89 12.43 -17.00
CA GLN A 266 9.62 12.33 -15.56
C GLN A 266 9.11 10.95 -15.13
N ALA A 267 8.76 10.06 -16.09
CA ALA A 267 8.12 8.78 -15.79
C ALA A 267 8.90 7.91 -14.79
N GLN A 268 10.23 7.88 -14.90
CA GLN A 268 11.07 7.11 -13.99
C GLN A 268 11.11 7.72 -12.58
N ASP A 269 11.06 9.05 -12.48
CA ASP A 269 11.04 9.74 -11.18
C ASP A 269 9.66 9.66 -10.54
N PHE A 270 8.59 9.67 -11.35
CA PHE A 270 7.25 9.32 -10.88
C PHE A 270 7.22 7.92 -10.28
N LEU A 271 7.72 6.90 -10.99
CA LEU A 271 7.78 5.52 -10.45
C LEU A 271 8.56 5.46 -9.14
N LYS A 272 9.70 6.15 -9.02
CA LYS A 272 10.47 6.18 -7.77
C LYS A 272 9.70 6.85 -6.65
N ALA A 273 9.13 8.02 -6.88
CA ALA A 273 8.48 8.83 -5.84
C ALA A 273 7.17 8.21 -5.38
N ASN A 274 6.26 7.87 -6.31
CA ASN A 274 5.04 7.12 -6.01
C ASN A 274 5.36 5.75 -5.39
N GLY A 275 6.42 5.09 -5.87
CA GLY A 275 6.83 3.78 -5.36
C GLY A 275 7.24 3.79 -3.89
N GLN A 276 7.95 4.83 -3.42
CA GLN A 276 8.29 4.96 -2.00
C GLN A 276 7.04 5.17 -1.12
N LEU A 277 6.11 6.03 -1.55
CA LEU A 277 4.85 6.19 -0.84
C LEU A 277 4.05 4.89 -0.78
N ALA A 278 3.93 4.18 -1.91
CA ALA A 278 3.25 2.88 -1.97
C ALA A 278 3.89 1.85 -1.02
N ILE A 279 5.22 1.81 -0.91
CA ILE A 279 5.93 0.96 0.06
C ILE A 279 5.55 1.31 1.51
N SER A 280 5.49 2.59 1.86
CA SER A 280 5.04 3.03 3.20
C SER A 280 3.61 2.57 3.48
N CYS A 281 2.72 2.64 2.48
CA CYS A 281 1.35 2.15 2.62
C CYS A 281 1.29 0.62 2.75
N TYR A 282 2.06 -0.12 1.96
CA TYR A 282 2.19 -1.58 2.07
C TYR A 282 2.68 -2.03 3.45
N ARG A 283 3.70 -1.34 3.97
CA ARG A 283 4.20 -1.60 5.32
C ARG A 283 3.09 -1.46 6.34
N GLU A 284 2.39 -0.34 6.31
CA GLU A 284 1.37 -0.04 7.31
C GLU A 284 0.17 -1.01 7.23
N ASP A 285 -0.27 -1.40 6.02
CA ASP A 285 -1.32 -2.42 5.82
C ASP A 285 -0.91 -3.80 6.36
N ILE A 286 0.35 -4.22 6.11
CA ILE A 286 0.89 -5.50 6.60
C ILE A 286 1.11 -5.47 8.12
N GLU A 287 1.66 -4.37 8.66
CA GLU A 287 1.89 -4.24 10.09
C GLU A 287 0.56 -4.16 10.86
N ALA A 288 -0.49 -3.50 10.34
CA ALA A 288 -1.82 -3.52 10.95
C ALA A 288 -2.36 -4.95 11.08
N ALA A 289 -2.19 -5.78 10.04
CA ALA A 289 -2.54 -7.18 10.10
C ALA A 289 -1.73 -7.94 11.16
N LEU A 290 -0.42 -7.69 11.29
CA LEU A 290 0.44 -8.31 12.31
C LEU A 290 0.18 -7.80 13.74
N ARG A 291 -0.30 -6.56 13.89
CA ARG A 291 -0.68 -5.94 15.17
C ARG A 291 -2.04 -6.43 15.67
N THR A 292 -2.82 -7.08 14.82
CA THR A 292 -4.12 -7.65 15.17
C THR A 292 -3.97 -9.08 15.72
N ASP A 293 -4.19 -9.25 17.01
CA ASP A 293 -4.01 -10.54 17.69
C ASP A 293 -5.10 -11.59 17.35
N THR A 294 -6.24 -11.17 16.81
CA THR A 294 -7.35 -12.02 16.34
C THR A 294 -7.35 -12.27 14.83
N LEU A 295 -6.35 -11.78 14.11
CA LEU A 295 -6.21 -12.02 12.67
C LEU A 295 -5.25 -13.20 12.42
N ALA A 296 -5.58 -14.03 11.42
CA ALA A 296 -4.82 -15.23 11.10
C ALA A 296 -3.83 -15.05 9.94
N GLY A 297 -3.96 -13.95 9.19
CA GLY A 297 -3.12 -13.68 8.04
C GLY A 297 -3.66 -12.63 7.09
N PHE A 298 -3.00 -12.48 5.95
CA PHE A 298 -3.44 -11.64 4.84
C PHE A 298 -3.09 -12.28 3.51
N GLN A 299 -3.68 -11.75 2.43
CA GLN A 299 -3.30 -12.04 1.05
C GLN A 299 -3.04 -10.72 0.33
N LEU A 300 -1.85 -10.56 -0.27
CA LEU A 300 -1.54 -9.39 -1.08
C LEU A 300 -2.20 -9.50 -2.46
N LEU A 301 -2.81 -8.41 -2.93
CA LEU A 301 -3.11 -8.16 -4.34
C LEU A 301 -2.20 -7.05 -4.84
N ASP A 302 -0.92 -7.30 -5.06
CA ASP A 302 -0.18 -8.55 -5.14
C ASP A 302 1.31 -8.17 -4.96
N ILE A 303 2.23 -9.11 -4.71
CA ILE A 303 3.67 -8.81 -4.81
C ILE A 303 4.14 -8.63 -6.26
N GLN A 304 3.35 -9.09 -7.22
CA GLN A 304 3.61 -9.12 -8.67
C GLN A 304 2.56 -8.28 -9.41
N ASP A 305 2.96 -7.52 -10.43
CA ASP A 305 1.97 -6.82 -11.27
C ASP A 305 1.06 -7.78 -12.04
N PHE A 306 -0.22 -7.41 -12.13
CA PHE A 306 -1.21 -8.13 -12.94
C PHE A 306 -1.55 -7.33 -14.21
N PRO A 307 -1.10 -7.77 -15.40
CA PRO A 307 -1.33 -7.04 -16.65
C PRO A 307 -2.71 -7.30 -17.28
N GLY A 308 -3.57 -8.09 -16.63
CA GLY A 308 -4.88 -8.52 -17.15
C GLY A 308 -5.98 -7.45 -17.04
N GLN A 309 -7.16 -7.84 -16.54
CA GLN A 309 -8.33 -6.96 -16.45
C GLN A 309 -7.98 -5.65 -15.73
N GLY A 310 -8.21 -4.52 -16.41
CA GLY A 310 -7.88 -3.18 -15.92
C GLY A 310 -6.38 -2.83 -16.00
N THR A 311 -5.48 -3.80 -15.85
CA THR A 311 -4.06 -3.62 -15.47
C THR A 311 -3.92 -3.12 -14.03
N ALA A 312 -3.50 -4.01 -13.12
CA ALA A 312 -3.20 -3.70 -11.74
C ALA A 312 -1.67 -3.63 -11.56
N LEU A 313 -1.14 -2.40 -11.59
CA LEU A 313 0.26 -2.15 -11.30
C LEU A 313 0.43 -1.99 -9.79
N VAL A 314 0.32 -3.09 -9.05
CA VAL A 314 0.34 -3.11 -7.58
C VAL A 314 1.56 -3.83 -7.04
N GLY A 315 2.26 -4.61 -7.85
CA GLY A 315 3.39 -5.42 -7.43
C GLY A 315 4.61 -4.58 -7.08
N ILE A 316 5.35 -4.98 -6.06
CA ILE A 316 6.73 -4.51 -5.88
C ILE A 316 7.68 -5.15 -6.92
N LEU A 317 7.26 -6.30 -7.45
CA LEU A 317 7.84 -6.97 -8.60
C LEU A 317 7.00 -6.67 -9.84
N ASP A 318 7.67 -6.58 -10.98
CA ASP A 318 6.98 -6.48 -12.25
C ASP A 318 6.25 -7.78 -12.61
N ALA A 319 5.56 -7.80 -13.75
CA ALA A 319 4.81 -8.96 -14.16
C ALA A 319 5.71 -10.23 -14.25
N PHE A 320 7.03 -10.09 -14.42
CA PHE A 320 8.03 -11.16 -14.55
C PHE A 320 8.69 -11.61 -13.24
N LEU A 321 8.18 -11.13 -12.10
CA LEU A 321 8.76 -11.34 -10.78
C LEU A 321 10.17 -10.73 -10.65
N ASP A 322 10.53 -9.81 -11.54
CA ASP A 322 11.79 -9.07 -11.43
C ASP A 322 11.55 -7.81 -10.59
N SER A 323 12.56 -7.43 -9.80
CA SER A 323 12.47 -6.24 -8.96
C SER A 323 12.29 -4.97 -9.80
N LYS A 324 11.38 -4.10 -9.35
CA LYS A 324 11.25 -2.72 -9.85
C LYS A 324 12.40 -1.80 -9.37
N GLY A 325 13.26 -2.28 -8.47
CA GLY A 325 14.38 -1.51 -7.91
C GLY A 325 13.97 -0.53 -6.81
N LEU A 326 12.78 -0.68 -6.24
CA LEU A 326 12.23 0.23 -5.23
C LEU A 326 12.53 -0.19 -3.78
N ILE A 327 12.68 -1.50 -3.54
CA ILE A 327 13.02 -2.08 -2.23
C ILE A 327 13.65 -3.47 -2.44
N THR A 328 14.59 -3.84 -1.57
CA THR A 328 15.18 -5.18 -1.58
C THR A 328 14.32 -6.17 -0.78
N PRO A 329 14.44 -7.49 -1.02
CA PRO A 329 13.74 -8.49 -0.22
C PRO A 329 14.06 -8.39 1.28
N GLU A 330 15.30 -8.07 1.64
CA GLU A 330 15.74 -7.92 3.04
C GLU A 330 15.00 -6.76 3.73
N LYS A 331 14.90 -5.61 3.06
CA LYS A 331 14.22 -4.42 3.58
C LYS A 331 12.70 -4.62 3.66
N TRP A 332 12.11 -5.37 2.72
CA TRP A 332 10.69 -5.76 2.77
C TRP A 332 10.39 -6.68 3.96
N ARG A 333 11.30 -7.61 4.25
CA ARG A 333 11.16 -8.54 5.38
C ARG A 333 11.24 -7.88 6.76
N GLU A 334 11.64 -6.61 6.85
CA GLU A 334 11.54 -5.87 8.11
C GLU A 334 10.09 -5.75 8.61
N PHE A 335 9.11 -5.72 7.70
CA PHE A 335 7.69 -5.65 8.03
C PHE A 335 6.88 -6.86 7.56
N CYS A 336 7.42 -7.71 6.67
CA CYS A 336 6.76 -8.93 6.20
C CYS A 336 7.63 -10.18 6.44
N ALA A 337 7.59 -10.74 7.65
CA ALA A 337 8.35 -11.94 8.01
C ALA A 337 7.65 -12.77 9.09
N GLU A 338 8.25 -13.92 9.44
CA GLU A 338 7.79 -14.76 10.55
C GLU A 338 8.06 -14.14 11.93
N ILE A 339 9.07 -13.27 12.02
CA ILE A 339 9.38 -12.49 13.22
C ILE A 339 9.49 -11.04 12.79
N VAL A 340 8.65 -10.17 13.34
CA VAL A 340 8.63 -8.73 13.05
C VAL A 340 8.65 -7.96 14.36
N ILE A 341 9.50 -6.94 14.43
CA ILE A 341 9.56 -5.99 15.54
C ILE A 341 8.68 -4.81 15.17
N LEU A 342 7.71 -4.48 16.00
CA LEU A 342 6.71 -3.44 15.76
C LEU A 342 6.87 -2.33 16.80
N CYS A 343 6.68 -1.07 16.41
CA CYS A 343 6.55 0.05 17.34
C CYS A 343 5.18 0.71 17.19
N LEU A 344 4.38 0.71 18.25
CA LEU A 344 3.06 1.32 18.28
C LEU A 344 3.16 2.72 18.89
N PHE A 345 2.81 3.76 18.13
CA PHE A 345 2.85 5.17 18.52
C PHE A 345 1.82 6.01 17.74
N ASP A 346 1.39 7.14 18.33
CA ASP A 346 0.18 7.85 17.91
C ASP A 346 0.33 8.73 16.66
N LYS A 347 1.55 9.18 16.34
CA LYS A 347 1.79 10.13 15.25
C LYS A 347 3.24 10.13 14.77
N TYR A 348 3.45 10.60 13.54
CA TYR A 348 4.79 10.71 12.93
C TYR A 348 5.44 12.09 13.10
N VAL A 349 4.68 13.13 13.47
CA VAL A 349 5.14 14.52 13.54
C VAL A 349 5.14 15.03 15.00
N TYR A 350 6.26 15.60 15.43
CA TYR A 350 6.51 16.03 16.80
C TYR A 350 7.06 17.46 16.89
N LYS A 351 6.83 18.11 18.03
CA LYS A 351 7.55 19.33 18.41
C LYS A 351 8.90 19.02 19.05
N ASN A 352 9.86 19.93 18.93
CA ASN A 352 11.26 19.76 19.30
C ASN A 352 11.61 19.75 20.80
N LYS A 353 10.62 19.57 21.67
CA LYS A 353 10.75 19.30 23.11
C LYS A 353 9.70 18.29 23.58
N GLU A 354 8.96 17.70 22.64
CA GLU A 354 7.93 16.73 22.94
C GLU A 354 8.57 15.41 23.40
N ARG A 355 7.77 14.54 23.99
CA ARG A 355 8.18 13.17 24.29
C ARG A 355 7.62 12.23 23.24
N PHE A 356 8.50 11.54 22.54
CA PHE A 356 8.13 10.36 21.76
C PHE A 356 7.83 9.22 22.74
N LYS A 357 6.65 8.61 22.60
CA LYS A 357 6.24 7.43 23.35
C LYS A 357 5.84 6.33 22.38
N GLY A 358 6.41 5.15 22.54
CA GLY A 358 6.09 4.00 21.71
C GLY A 358 6.08 2.71 22.51
N THR A 359 5.24 1.76 22.13
CA THR A 359 5.22 0.40 22.70
C THR A 359 5.83 -0.56 21.69
N VAL A 360 6.90 -1.25 22.08
CA VAL A 360 7.56 -2.25 21.22
C VAL A 360 6.87 -3.59 21.42
N LYS A 361 6.32 -4.12 20.32
CA LYS A 361 5.76 -5.48 20.26
C LYS A 361 6.59 -6.35 19.32
N VAL A 362 6.60 -7.65 19.56
CA VAL A 362 7.27 -8.64 18.71
C VAL A 362 6.24 -9.66 18.28
N ALA A 363 5.94 -9.71 16.98
CA ALA A 363 5.19 -10.80 16.39
C ALA A 363 6.15 -11.98 16.18
N ASN A 364 5.95 -13.11 16.88
CA ASN A 364 6.74 -14.33 16.70
C ASN A 364 5.87 -15.48 16.21
N TYR A 365 5.88 -15.70 14.90
CA TYR A 365 5.26 -16.86 14.25
C TYR A 365 6.30 -17.82 13.66
N SER A 366 7.54 -17.76 14.18
CA SER A 366 8.57 -18.76 13.87
C SER A 366 8.25 -20.10 14.57
N PRO A 367 9.03 -21.18 14.34
CA PRO A 367 8.76 -22.48 14.94
C PRO A 367 9.03 -22.58 16.46
N ASN A 368 9.73 -21.60 17.05
CA ASN A 368 10.28 -21.70 18.40
C ASN A 368 9.99 -20.46 19.25
N ASP A 369 10.06 -20.62 20.56
CA ASP A 369 10.18 -19.50 21.49
C ASP A 369 11.50 -18.78 21.26
N LEU A 370 11.49 -17.45 21.31
CA LEU A 370 12.71 -16.65 21.23
C LEU A 370 13.21 -16.39 22.64
N LYS A 371 14.22 -17.15 23.06
CA LYS A 371 14.81 -17.02 24.41
C LYS A 371 15.79 -15.86 24.46
N ASN A 372 15.80 -15.13 25.57
CA ASN A 372 16.69 -13.98 25.82
C ASN A 372 16.61 -12.93 24.68
N PHE A 373 15.43 -12.76 24.09
CA PHE A 373 15.20 -11.81 23.01
C PHE A 373 15.21 -10.39 23.56
N THR A 374 16.03 -9.53 22.99
CA THR A 374 16.13 -8.11 23.36
C THR A 374 16.10 -7.26 22.10
N VAL A 375 15.58 -6.05 22.23
CA VAL A 375 15.56 -5.05 21.17
C VAL A 375 16.29 -3.83 21.69
N ASN A 376 17.32 -3.44 20.97
CA ASN A 376 17.95 -2.15 21.12
C ASN A 376 17.20 -1.14 20.24
N TYR A 377 17.10 0.09 20.71
CA TYR A 377 16.55 1.18 19.92
C TYR A 377 17.55 2.32 19.84
N ARG A 378 17.51 3.06 18.73
CA ARG A 378 18.24 4.31 18.57
C ARG A 378 17.45 5.30 17.74
N LEU A 379 17.55 6.57 18.11
CA LEU A 379 17.05 7.69 17.32
C LEU A 379 18.23 8.26 16.54
N ILE A 380 18.13 8.24 15.22
CA ILE A 380 19.21 8.58 14.30
C ILE A 380 18.84 9.89 13.59
N SER A 381 19.77 10.84 13.56
CA SER A 381 19.64 12.10 12.82
C SER A 381 19.72 11.89 11.31
N SER A 382 19.33 12.89 10.53
CA SER A 382 19.47 12.94 9.08
C SER A 382 20.93 12.78 8.61
N THR A 383 21.89 13.14 9.46
CA THR A 383 23.34 12.98 9.23
C THR A 383 23.88 11.61 9.62
N GLY A 384 23.03 10.70 10.10
CA GLY A 384 23.43 9.36 10.56
C GLY A 384 23.97 9.31 11.99
N LYS A 385 23.95 10.42 12.73
CA LYS A 385 24.39 10.46 14.13
C LYS A 385 23.31 9.88 15.03
N THR A 386 23.70 8.96 15.92
CA THR A 386 22.81 8.52 16.99
C THR A 386 22.64 9.62 18.03
N LEU A 387 21.40 10.09 18.22
CA LEU A 387 21.02 11.14 19.18
C LEU A 387 20.74 10.56 20.56
N THR A 388 20.02 9.44 20.59
CA THR A 388 19.76 8.66 21.81
C THR A 388 19.68 7.19 21.46
N SER A 389 19.90 6.34 22.45
CA SER A 389 19.76 4.89 22.32
C SER A 389 19.41 4.26 23.65
N GLY A 390 18.81 3.07 23.60
CA GLY A 390 18.59 2.25 24.77
C GLY A 390 18.38 0.80 24.40
N THR A 391 18.16 -0.02 25.43
CA THR A 391 17.96 -1.47 25.31
C THR A 391 16.75 -1.86 26.14
N LEU A 392 15.81 -2.56 25.53
CA LEU A 392 14.69 -3.17 26.25
C LEU A 392 15.16 -4.44 26.97
N PRO A 393 14.63 -4.75 28.18
CA PRO A 393 15.00 -5.95 28.90
C PRO A 393 14.85 -7.22 28.06
N ALA A 394 15.79 -8.14 28.19
CA ALA A 394 15.71 -9.42 27.50
C ALA A 394 14.55 -10.25 28.07
N GLN A 395 13.70 -10.80 27.20
CA GLN A 395 12.54 -11.61 27.58
C GLN A 395 12.44 -12.87 26.72
N THR A 396 11.57 -13.81 27.12
CA THR A 396 11.21 -14.93 26.25
C THR A 396 9.95 -14.57 25.48
N ILE A 397 10.03 -14.59 24.15
CA ILE A 397 8.88 -14.34 23.28
C ILE A 397 8.26 -15.69 22.90
N PRO A 398 7.05 -16.01 23.38
CA PRO A 398 6.43 -17.29 23.08
C PRO A 398 6.19 -17.48 21.58
N GLN A 399 6.25 -18.73 21.13
CA GLN A 399 5.82 -19.13 19.80
C GLN A 399 4.33 -18.79 19.59
N GLY A 400 4.00 -18.09 18.50
CA GLY A 400 2.62 -17.75 18.15
C GLY A 400 2.06 -16.52 18.87
N ALA A 401 2.90 -15.65 19.42
CA ALA A 401 2.47 -14.48 20.18
C ALA A 401 2.77 -13.17 19.45
N LEU A 402 1.87 -12.20 19.63
CA LEU A 402 2.16 -10.77 19.52
C LEU A 402 2.51 -10.28 20.94
N TYR A 403 3.79 -10.22 21.27
CA TYR A 403 4.26 -10.01 22.64
C TYR A 403 4.69 -8.56 22.88
N GLU A 404 4.22 -7.93 23.95
CA GLU A 404 4.72 -6.61 24.38
C GLU A 404 6.08 -6.75 25.07
N LEU A 405 7.14 -6.29 24.41
CA LEU A 405 8.50 -6.38 24.93
C LEU A 405 8.85 -5.23 25.88
N GLY A 406 8.26 -4.04 25.68
CA GLY A 406 8.51 -2.89 26.53
C GLY A 406 8.11 -1.57 25.89
N LYS A 407 8.42 -0.47 26.58
CA LYS A 407 8.06 0.88 26.17
C LYS A 407 9.31 1.73 25.93
N ILE A 408 9.25 2.58 24.93
CA ILE A 408 10.24 3.60 24.61
C ILE A 408 9.65 4.95 25.01
N ASP A 409 10.43 5.75 25.72
CA ASP A 409 10.07 7.11 26.09
C ASP A 409 11.30 8.01 25.91
N ILE A 410 11.29 8.82 24.86
CA ILE A 410 12.42 9.66 24.44
C ILE A 410 11.99 11.12 24.51
N HIS A 411 12.76 11.92 25.25
CA HIS A 411 12.64 13.36 25.13
C HIS A 411 13.33 13.84 23.86
N LEU A 412 12.57 14.47 22.96
CA LEU A 412 13.08 15.01 21.71
C LEU A 412 13.68 16.39 22.02
N ASP A 413 14.94 16.47 22.42
CA ASP A 413 15.66 17.74 22.58
C ASP A 413 16.40 18.07 21.29
N ILE A 414 15.66 18.61 20.32
CA ILE A 414 16.14 18.90 18.96
C ILE A 414 16.13 20.42 18.76
N ASN A 415 17.18 21.00 18.21
CA ASN A 415 17.31 22.46 18.10
C ASN A 415 17.00 23.03 16.71
N HIS A 416 16.68 22.18 15.74
CA HIS A 416 16.33 22.54 14.37
C HIS A 416 15.28 21.57 13.80
N ASN A 417 14.69 21.90 12.65
CA ASN A 417 13.76 21.01 11.99
C ASN A 417 14.52 19.84 11.36
N GLU A 418 14.11 18.61 11.64
CA GLU A 418 14.85 17.44 11.17
C GLU A 418 13.93 16.22 10.96
N ALA A 419 14.25 15.43 9.92
CA ALA A 419 13.74 14.07 9.77
C ALA A 419 14.69 13.10 10.50
N LEU A 420 14.15 12.36 11.46
CA LEU A 420 14.83 11.37 12.27
C LEU A 420 14.40 9.96 11.86
N THR A 421 15.21 8.97 12.20
CA THR A 421 14.85 7.56 12.09
C THR A 421 14.88 6.91 13.46
N LEU A 422 13.73 6.40 13.93
CA LEU A 422 13.68 5.46 15.04
C LEU A 422 14.01 4.07 14.50
N GLU A 423 15.17 3.54 14.84
CA GLU A 423 15.57 2.18 14.49
C GLU A 423 15.43 1.26 15.70
N LEU A 424 14.75 0.13 15.50
CA LEU A 424 14.68 -0.99 16.42
C LEU A 424 15.53 -2.12 15.84
N TYR A 425 16.47 -2.66 16.61
CA TYR A 425 17.34 -3.74 16.16
C TYR A 425 17.53 -4.82 17.21
N GLU A 426 17.46 -6.06 16.76
CA GLU A 426 17.72 -7.26 17.54
C GLU A 426 19.15 -7.75 17.23
N PRO A 427 20.07 -7.75 18.22
CA PRO A 427 21.50 -7.90 17.96
C PRO A 427 21.94 -9.32 17.56
N THR A 428 21.19 -10.37 17.94
CA THR A 428 21.61 -11.77 17.71
C THR A 428 21.52 -12.16 16.24
N THR A 429 20.48 -11.69 15.54
CA THR A 429 20.23 -12.02 14.14
C THR A 429 20.30 -10.83 13.20
N GLY A 430 20.45 -9.61 13.74
CA GLY A 430 20.48 -8.37 12.96
C GLY A 430 19.11 -8.01 12.36
N ARG A 431 18.01 -8.49 12.95
CA ARG A 431 16.66 -8.06 12.54
C ARG A 431 16.47 -6.61 12.89
N ILE A 432 15.93 -5.84 11.95
CA ILE A 432 15.71 -4.41 12.08
C ILE A 432 14.26 -4.10 11.69
N ASN A 433 13.68 -3.09 12.32
CA ASN A 433 12.59 -2.31 11.74
C ASN A 433 12.84 -0.83 12.07
N SER A 434 12.41 0.07 11.19
CA SER A 434 12.74 1.49 11.30
C SER A 434 11.59 2.39 10.89
N TYR A 435 11.28 3.40 11.68
CA TYR A 435 10.20 4.36 11.43
C TYR A 435 10.76 5.77 11.25
N PRO A 436 10.38 6.52 10.20
CA PRO A 436 10.72 7.93 10.11
C PRO A 436 9.95 8.72 11.16
N LEU A 437 10.53 9.80 11.68
CA LEU A 437 9.86 10.75 12.56
C LEU A 437 10.26 12.16 12.14
N TRP A 438 9.32 13.10 12.11
CA TRP A 438 9.63 14.50 11.78
C TRP A 438 9.51 15.36 13.01
N VAL A 439 10.59 16.06 13.34
CA VAL A 439 10.64 16.96 14.49
C VAL A 439 10.79 18.38 14.00
N PHE A 440 9.89 19.24 14.46
CA PHE A 440 9.84 20.64 14.10
C PHE A 440 10.01 21.53 15.34
N THR A 441 10.76 22.61 15.20
CA THR A 441 10.95 23.57 16.30
C THR A 441 9.63 24.22 16.69
N GLU A 442 9.45 24.56 17.96
CA GLU A 442 8.29 25.36 18.35
C GLU A 442 8.25 26.68 17.55
N LEU A 443 7.04 27.00 17.07
CA LEU A 443 6.72 28.26 16.40
C LEU A 443 5.44 28.79 17.05
N ASP A 444 5.55 29.93 17.73
CA ASP A 444 4.44 30.55 18.46
C ASP A 444 3.29 30.94 17.53
N ALA A 445 3.61 31.59 16.40
CA ALA A 445 2.63 31.93 15.36
C ALA A 445 3.29 31.95 13.97
N VAL A 446 2.48 31.68 12.95
CA VAL A 446 2.80 32.03 11.57
C VAL A 446 2.76 33.56 11.49
N PRO A 447 3.85 34.25 11.07
CA PRO A 447 3.85 35.71 11.01
C PRO A 447 2.68 36.28 10.19
N SER A 448 2.28 37.53 10.47
CA SER A 448 1.29 38.21 9.64
C SER A 448 1.93 38.53 8.29
N TYR A 449 1.42 37.89 7.25
CA TYR A 449 1.97 38.00 5.92
C TYR A 449 0.96 38.60 4.95
N ASP A 450 1.46 39.39 4.00
CA ASP A 450 0.68 39.87 2.87
C ASP A 450 0.47 38.71 1.87
N ILE A 451 -0.54 37.89 2.18
CA ILE A 451 -0.93 36.71 1.41
C ILE A 451 -2.08 37.06 0.49
N LYS A 452 -1.92 36.78 -0.80
CA LYS A 452 -3.02 36.78 -1.76
C LYS A 452 -3.70 35.42 -1.80
N THR A 453 -5.01 35.41 -2.04
CA THR A 453 -5.80 34.18 -2.13
C THR A 453 -6.33 33.89 -3.53
N ARG A 454 -6.13 34.83 -4.47
CA ARG A 454 -6.58 34.77 -5.86
C ARG A 454 -5.76 35.71 -6.73
N LEU A 455 -5.84 35.51 -8.05
CA LEU A 455 -5.27 36.38 -9.06
C LEU A 455 -6.25 37.52 -9.41
N ASP A 456 -6.43 38.48 -8.50
CA ASP A 456 -7.25 39.67 -8.73
C ASP A 456 -6.46 40.85 -9.33
N GLU A 457 -7.15 41.96 -9.64
CA GLU A 457 -6.52 43.16 -10.23
C GLU A 457 -5.40 43.74 -9.36
N ASP A 458 -5.53 43.67 -8.03
CA ASP A 458 -4.49 44.07 -7.08
C ASP A 458 -3.25 43.18 -7.22
N THR A 459 -3.44 41.87 -7.21
CA THR A 459 -2.35 40.90 -7.40
C THR A 459 -1.62 41.10 -8.74
N ILE A 460 -2.37 41.34 -9.81
CA ILE A 460 -1.82 41.62 -11.14
C ILE A 460 -1.01 42.92 -11.14
N THR A 461 -1.56 44.00 -10.59
CA THR A 461 -0.91 45.32 -10.54
C THR A 461 0.43 45.25 -9.81
N ARG A 462 0.51 44.49 -8.73
CA ARG A 462 1.76 44.28 -7.97
C ARG A 462 2.82 43.54 -8.77
N LEU A 463 2.41 42.49 -9.50
CA LEU A 463 3.32 41.76 -10.40
C LEU A 463 3.82 42.66 -11.53
N GLU A 464 2.96 43.49 -12.11
CA GLU A 464 3.35 44.47 -13.14
C GLU A 464 4.33 45.52 -12.61
N ASN A 465 4.20 45.93 -11.35
CA ASN A 465 5.12 46.84 -10.66
C ASN A 465 6.45 46.19 -10.23
N GLY A 466 6.67 44.90 -10.53
CA GLY A 466 7.92 44.22 -10.21
C GLY A 466 7.98 43.62 -8.80
N GLU A 467 6.86 43.54 -8.09
CA GLU A 467 6.83 43.01 -6.74
C GLU A 467 6.97 41.48 -6.67
N ARG A 468 7.32 41.00 -5.48
CA ARG A 468 7.30 39.58 -5.10
C ARG A 468 5.97 39.28 -4.43
N VAL A 469 5.22 38.33 -4.95
CA VAL A 469 3.91 37.97 -4.44
C VAL A 469 3.89 36.52 -3.98
N LEU A 470 3.41 36.29 -2.75
CA LEU A 470 2.99 34.96 -2.31
C LEU A 470 1.47 34.84 -2.40
N MET A 471 1.02 33.78 -3.04
CA MET A 471 -0.39 33.45 -3.18
C MET A 471 -0.68 32.05 -2.63
N PHE A 472 -1.57 31.96 -1.65
CA PHE A 472 -2.21 30.70 -1.27
C PHE A 472 -3.56 30.63 -1.95
N TYR A 473 -3.58 30.09 -3.16
CA TYR A 473 -4.77 30.08 -4.01
C TYR A 473 -5.90 29.25 -3.35
N GLN A 474 -7.00 29.92 -3.01
CA GLN A 474 -8.17 29.31 -2.34
C GLN A 474 -9.34 29.03 -3.30
N GLY A 475 -9.12 29.16 -4.61
CA GLY A 475 -10.15 28.87 -5.61
C GLY A 475 -10.39 27.36 -5.76
N LYS A 476 -11.57 27.01 -6.30
CA LYS A 476 -11.91 25.65 -6.74
C LYS A 476 -12.21 25.65 -8.25
N PRO A 477 -11.21 25.93 -9.09
CA PRO A 477 -11.43 26.06 -10.52
C PRO A 477 -11.69 24.68 -11.13
N ASP A 478 -12.41 24.65 -12.25
CA ASP A 478 -12.72 23.38 -12.94
C ASP A 478 -11.44 22.63 -13.39
N ASN A 479 -10.33 23.36 -13.57
CA ASN A 479 -9.02 22.85 -13.96
C ASN A 479 -8.19 22.33 -12.76
N SER A 480 -8.81 21.60 -11.83
CA SER A 480 -8.13 21.08 -10.64
C SER A 480 -8.68 19.72 -10.20
N ILE A 481 -7.90 18.96 -9.44
CA ILE A 481 -8.32 17.66 -8.90
C ILE A 481 -8.50 17.72 -7.38
N ASP A 482 -9.31 16.82 -6.82
CA ASP A 482 -9.45 16.72 -5.37
C ASP A 482 -8.14 16.30 -4.69
N PRO A 483 -7.83 16.81 -3.49
CA PRO A 483 -6.65 16.38 -2.73
C PRO A 483 -6.80 14.94 -2.23
N PHE A 484 -5.72 14.16 -2.30
CA PHE A 484 -5.69 12.80 -1.75
C PHE A 484 -4.25 12.31 -1.53
N PHE A 485 -3.97 11.79 -0.34
CA PHE A 485 -2.62 11.42 0.08
C PHE A 485 -2.15 10.07 -0.47
N THR A 486 -2.91 9.00 -0.25
CA THR A 486 -2.50 7.65 -0.66
C THR A 486 -2.51 7.49 -2.18
N PRO A 487 -1.68 6.62 -2.77
CA PRO A 487 -1.80 6.29 -4.17
C PRO A 487 -3.20 5.77 -4.51
N ASP A 488 -3.69 6.11 -5.70
CA ASP A 488 -4.97 5.65 -6.21
C ASP A 488 -5.10 4.12 -6.11
N PHE A 489 -6.33 3.68 -5.79
CA PHE A 489 -6.63 2.28 -5.55
C PHE A 489 -6.56 1.49 -6.86
N TRP A 490 -5.47 0.72 -7.03
CA TRP A 490 -4.93 -0.09 -8.15
C TRP A 490 -5.33 0.18 -9.63
N ASN A 491 -6.52 0.69 -9.93
CA ASN A 491 -6.99 1.07 -11.24
C ASN A 491 -8.00 2.24 -11.26
N HIS A 492 -7.49 3.46 -11.37
CA HIS A 492 -8.32 4.66 -11.52
C HIS A 492 -9.46 4.51 -12.55
N LYS A 493 -9.16 4.12 -13.79
CA LYS A 493 -10.17 4.09 -14.87
C LYS A 493 -11.33 3.16 -14.56
N MET A 494 -11.05 1.96 -14.06
CA MET A 494 -12.07 0.97 -13.74
C MET A 494 -12.95 1.46 -12.58
N PHE A 495 -12.35 1.96 -11.51
CA PHE A 495 -13.11 2.40 -10.34
C PHE A 495 -13.81 3.74 -10.53
N SER A 496 -13.25 4.67 -11.32
CA SER A 496 -13.99 5.86 -11.75
C SER A 496 -15.24 5.48 -12.54
N ASN A 497 -15.17 4.49 -13.44
CA ASN A 497 -16.33 4.03 -14.19
C ASN A 497 -17.36 3.35 -13.27
N ALA A 498 -16.91 2.55 -12.30
CA ALA A 498 -17.78 1.96 -11.29
C ALA A 498 -18.50 3.05 -10.47
N CYS A 499 -17.77 4.06 -9.97
CA CYS A 499 -18.37 5.21 -9.28
C CYS A 499 -19.42 5.93 -10.13
N LYS A 500 -19.11 6.24 -11.40
CA LYS A 500 -20.07 6.88 -12.33
C LYS A 500 -21.35 6.08 -12.47
N SER A 501 -21.24 4.76 -12.66
CA SER A 501 -22.41 3.88 -12.80
C SER A 501 -23.29 3.82 -11.54
N ARG A 502 -22.71 4.09 -10.37
CA ARG A 502 -23.35 4.03 -9.05
C ARG A 502 -23.74 5.41 -8.48
N GLY A 503 -23.42 6.50 -9.19
CA GLY A 503 -23.64 7.87 -8.68
C GLY A 503 -22.78 8.22 -7.46
N LEU A 504 -21.62 7.60 -7.32
CA LEU A 504 -20.68 7.82 -6.21
C LEU A 504 -19.62 8.87 -6.57
N PRO A 505 -18.98 9.51 -5.57
CA PRO A 505 -17.83 10.39 -5.79
C PRO A 505 -16.73 9.72 -6.61
N LEU A 506 -16.11 10.46 -7.51
CA LEU A 506 -15.02 9.94 -8.33
C LEU A 506 -13.73 9.88 -7.48
N PRO A 507 -12.91 8.83 -7.65
CA PRO A 507 -11.60 8.81 -7.02
C PRO A 507 -10.75 9.98 -7.56
N PRO A 508 -9.98 10.67 -6.70
CA PRO A 508 -9.13 11.77 -7.13
C PRO A 508 -8.06 11.37 -8.15
N GLY A 509 -7.51 10.15 -8.05
CA GLY A 509 -6.56 9.59 -9.01
C GLY A 509 -5.12 10.06 -8.86
N SER A 510 -4.73 10.62 -7.71
CA SER A 510 -3.35 10.99 -7.39
C SER A 510 -2.53 9.75 -6.99
N LEU A 511 -1.22 9.80 -7.21
CA LEU A 511 -0.27 8.72 -6.94
C LEU A 511 0.80 9.10 -5.90
N GLY A 512 0.65 10.27 -5.26
CA GLY A 512 1.64 10.88 -4.37
C GLY A 512 2.29 12.12 -4.98
N LEU A 513 3.38 12.58 -4.37
CA LEU A 513 4.12 13.78 -4.81
C LEU A 513 5.48 13.41 -5.42
N LEU A 514 5.88 14.11 -6.48
CA LEU A 514 7.26 14.32 -6.90
C LEU A 514 7.71 15.69 -6.38
N ILE A 515 8.75 15.71 -5.56
CA ILE A 515 9.22 16.91 -4.86
C ILE A 515 10.63 17.25 -5.32
N ASN A 516 10.88 18.51 -5.69
CA ASN A 516 12.23 19.00 -5.87
C ASN A 516 12.87 19.28 -4.50
N ASP A 517 13.31 18.23 -3.82
CA ASP A 517 13.84 18.27 -2.45
C ASP A 517 15.15 19.06 -2.29
N LYS A 518 15.77 19.49 -3.40
CA LYS A 518 16.94 20.38 -3.41
C LYS A 518 16.57 21.85 -3.59
N HIS A 519 15.29 22.16 -3.76
CA HIS A 519 14.82 23.53 -3.91
C HIS A 519 15.06 24.33 -2.61
N PRO A 520 15.51 25.61 -2.68
CA PRO A 520 15.84 26.43 -1.49
C PRO A 520 14.71 26.56 -0.47
N ILE A 521 13.46 26.39 -0.92
CA ILE A 521 12.28 26.39 -0.04
C ILE A 521 12.28 25.30 1.02
N PHE A 522 13.05 24.23 0.83
CA PHE A 522 13.14 23.12 1.78
C PHE A 522 14.33 23.21 2.74
N GLN A 523 15.09 24.32 2.73
CA GLN A 523 16.21 24.52 3.66
C GLN A 523 15.81 24.33 5.13
N ASN A 524 14.58 24.74 5.49
CA ASN A 524 14.04 24.62 6.85
C ASN A 524 12.82 23.67 6.93
N PHE A 525 12.55 22.88 5.89
CA PHE A 525 11.46 21.91 5.90
C PHE A 525 12.01 20.55 5.48
N PRO A 526 12.29 19.63 6.42
CA PRO A 526 12.93 18.36 6.13
C PRO A 526 12.01 17.50 5.24
N THR A 527 12.42 17.32 3.98
CA THR A 527 11.70 16.52 3.00
C THR A 527 12.66 15.69 2.15
N THR A 528 12.11 14.73 1.42
CA THR A 528 12.79 13.98 0.36
C THR A 528 12.05 14.21 -0.96
N TYR A 529 12.47 13.52 -2.03
CA TYR A 529 11.91 13.63 -3.37
C TYR A 529 10.46 13.08 -3.52
N HIS A 530 9.86 12.57 -2.44
CA HIS A 530 8.51 12.01 -2.44
C HIS A 530 7.70 12.43 -1.21
N SER A 531 6.38 12.32 -1.29
CA SER A 531 5.50 12.45 -0.12
C SER A 531 5.69 11.29 0.86
N ASP A 532 5.68 11.61 2.15
CA ASP A 532 5.73 10.68 3.28
C ASP A 532 4.76 11.17 4.36
N PHE A 533 4.58 10.47 5.48
CA PHE A 533 3.46 10.72 6.41
C PHE A 533 3.35 12.14 6.98
N HIS A 534 4.45 12.89 7.13
CA HIS A 534 4.39 14.31 7.52
C HIS A 534 3.73 15.23 6.47
N TRP A 535 3.65 14.81 5.20
CA TRP A 535 2.94 15.55 4.16
C TRP A 535 1.42 15.36 4.22
N PHE A 536 0.89 14.45 5.05
CA PHE A 536 -0.53 14.07 5.06
C PHE A 536 -1.46 15.28 5.14
N ASN A 537 -1.32 16.13 6.15
CA ASN A 537 -2.19 17.29 6.34
C ASN A 537 -2.08 18.29 5.17
N ILE A 538 -0.86 18.55 4.69
CA ILE A 538 -0.62 19.46 3.57
C ILE A 538 -1.28 18.91 2.29
N VAL A 539 -1.09 17.63 1.96
CA VAL A 539 -1.65 17.03 0.74
C VAL A 539 -3.17 16.95 0.81
N MET A 540 -3.74 16.56 1.94
CA MET A 540 -5.19 16.45 2.11
C MET A 540 -5.91 17.80 2.02
N HIS A 541 -5.19 18.92 2.13
CA HIS A 541 -5.73 20.28 2.06
C HIS A 541 -5.12 21.11 0.92
N ALA A 542 -4.34 20.52 0.02
CA ALA A 542 -3.76 21.21 -1.13
C ALA A 542 -4.38 20.69 -2.42
N ARG A 543 -5.21 21.50 -3.08
CA ARG A 543 -5.89 21.12 -4.32
C ARG A 543 -4.94 21.22 -5.52
N PRO A 544 -4.51 20.14 -6.18
CA PRO A 544 -3.57 20.24 -7.29
C PRO A 544 -4.21 20.91 -8.51
N LEU A 545 -3.55 21.93 -9.06
CA LEU A 545 -3.97 22.63 -10.27
C LEU A 545 -3.44 21.93 -11.51
N ILE A 546 -4.26 21.85 -12.56
CA ILE A 546 -3.88 21.33 -13.87
C ILE A 546 -3.10 22.41 -14.63
N LEU A 547 -1.84 22.11 -14.93
CA LEU A 547 -0.88 22.95 -15.64
C LEU A 547 -0.62 22.45 -17.06
N ASP A 548 -1.58 21.69 -17.62
CA ASP A 548 -1.51 21.20 -19.00
C ASP A 548 -1.32 22.39 -19.95
N GLY A 549 -0.34 22.28 -20.85
CA GLY A 549 0.07 23.35 -21.77
C GLY A 549 1.38 24.05 -21.36
N LEU A 550 1.79 23.98 -20.10
CA LEU A 550 3.12 24.44 -19.66
C LEU A 550 4.16 23.31 -19.79
N PHE A 551 4.46 22.89 -21.02
CA PHE A 551 5.23 21.67 -21.29
C PHE A 551 6.64 21.65 -20.67
N ASP A 552 7.31 22.80 -20.59
CA ASP A 552 8.66 22.92 -20.05
C ASP A 552 8.70 23.25 -18.55
N TYR A 553 7.54 23.47 -17.91
CA TYR A 553 7.47 23.91 -16.52
C TYR A 553 7.38 22.76 -15.53
N ILE A 554 8.35 22.58 -14.64
CA ILE A 554 8.29 21.56 -13.58
C ILE A 554 7.92 22.25 -12.25
N PRO A 555 6.75 21.96 -11.64
CA PRO A 555 6.41 22.47 -10.32
C PRO A 555 7.44 22.08 -9.26
N ILE A 556 7.60 22.92 -8.24
CA ILE A 556 8.46 22.63 -7.08
C ILE A 556 7.93 21.41 -6.33
N ILE A 557 6.61 21.33 -6.19
CA ILE A 557 5.90 20.14 -5.71
C ILE A 557 4.82 19.79 -6.71
N GLN A 558 4.99 18.63 -7.33
CA GLN A 558 4.10 18.11 -8.36
C GLN A 558 3.34 16.89 -7.85
N THR A 559 2.02 16.92 -7.90
CA THR A 559 1.21 15.72 -7.69
C THR A 559 1.33 14.82 -8.91
N ILE A 560 1.58 13.53 -8.69
CA ILE A 560 1.66 12.54 -9.76
C ILE A 560 0.22 12.13 -10.10
N ASP A 561 -0.21 12.37 -11.34
CA ASP A 561 -1.53 11.96 -11.81
C ASP A 561 -1.55 10.49 -12.26
N ASN A 562 -2.73 9.88 -12.26
CA ASN A 562 -2.92 8.53 -12.79
C ASN A 562 -2.60 8.47 -14.29
N ILE A 563 -2.20 7.27 -14.72
CA ILE A 563 -1.73 6.99 -16.08
C ILE A 563 -2.77 7.16 -17.19
N ASN A 564 -4.07 7.30 -16.84
CA ASN A 564 -5.11 7.48 -17.85
C ASN A 564 -5.23 8.94 -18.30
N ARG A 565 -4.94 9.89 -17.41
CA ARG A 565 -5.05 11.33 -17.67
C ARG A 565 -3.68 11.99 -17.89
N ASN A 566 -2.70 11.68 -17.03
CA ASN A 566 -1.37 12.29 -17.01
C ASN A 566 -1.40 13.83 -17.06
N HIS A 567 -2.26 14.45 -16.24
CA HIS A 567 -2.18 15.89 -16.06
C HIS A 567 -0.87 16.28 -15.39
N ARG A 568 -0.33 17.43 -15.78
CA ARG A 568 0.73 18.09 -15.00
C ARG A 568 0.08 18.80 -13.83
N LEU A 569 0.28 18.33 -12.60
CA LEU A 569 -0.44 18.84 -11.43
C LEU A 569 0.49 19.54 -10.44
N GLY A 570 0.28 20.83 -10.20
CA GLY A 570 1.08 21.61 -9.24
C GLY A 570 0.35 21.90 -7.93
N ILE A 571 1.02 21.72 -6.80
CA ILE A 571 0.56 22.26 -5.49
C ILE A 571 1.48 23.35 -4.94
N LEU A 572 2.72 23.44 -5.45
CA LEU A 572 3.67 24.53 -5.18
C LEU A 572 4.43 24.89 -6.44
N MET A 573 4.35 26.16 -6.82
CA MET A 573 4.78 26.67 -8.12
C MET A 573 5.43 28.04 -7.98
N GLU A 574 6.33 28.38 -8.88
CA GLU A 574 6.89 29.72 -8.97
C GLU A 574 7.01 30.19 -10.43
N PHE A 575 6.80 31.49 -10.63
CA PHE A 575 6.76 32.10 -11.95
C PHE A 575 7.39 33.49 -11.98
N LYS A 576 8.01 33.84 -13.10
CA LYS A 576 8.36 35.21 -13.45
C LYS A 576 7.21 35.81 -14.26
N VAL A 577 6.70 36.97 -13.84
CA VAL A 577 5.51 37.59 -14.43
C VAL A 577 5.83 39.05 -14.77
N GLY A 578 6.16 39.30 -16.03
CA GLY A 578 6.70 40.62 -16.42
C GLY A 578 7.98 40.95 -15.64
N TYR A 579 7.93 42.02 -14.84
CA TYR A 579 9.02 42.39 -13.92
C TYR A 579 8.89 41.74 -12.55
N GLY A 580 7.71 41.23 -12.19
CA GLY A 580 7.41 40.65 -10.89
C GLY A 580 7.69 39.15 -10.80
N LYS A 581 7.52 38.62 -9.59
CA LYS A 581 7.76 37.22 -9.26
C LYS A 581 6.61 36.69 -8.41
N LEU A 582 6.09 35.52 -8.75
CA LEU A 582 4.94 34.92 -8.10
C LEU A 582 5.32 33.55 -7.53
N LEU A 583 5.08 33.33 -6.25
CA LEU A 583 5.12 32.03 -5.58
C LEU A 583 3.68 31.63 -5.24
N VAL A 584 3.26 30.44 -5.67
CA VAL A 584 1.88 29.97 -5.48
C VAL A 584 1.86 28.63 -4.78
N SER A 585 1.09 28.53 -3.71
CA SER A 585 0.67 27.26 -3.13
C SER A 585 -0.85 27.11 -3.21
N THR A 586 -1.33 25.89 -3.36
CA THR A 586 -2.78 25.57 -3.37
C THR A 586 -3.28 25.04 -2.03
N LEU A 587 -2.43 25.13 -1.00
CA LEU A 587 -2.75 24.72 0.36
C LEU A 587 -3.82 25.65 0.98
N ASP A 588 -4.95 25.08 1.35
CA ASP A 588 -5.90 25.67 2.28
C ASP A 588 -5.51 25.29 3.71
N PHE A 589 -4.71 26.15 4.34
CA PHE A 589 -4.23 25.91 5.71
C PHE A 589 -5.22 26.37 6.79
N THR A 590 -6.37 26.95 6.42
CA THR A 590 -7.25 27.66 7.39
C THR A 590 -7.72 26.77 8.55
N GLN A 591 -7.93 25.48 8.27
CA GLN A 591 -8.40 24.50 9.26
C GLN A 591 -7.27 23.70 9.93
N ILE A 592 -6.03 23.83 9.45
CA ILE A 592 -4.89 23.00 9.87
C ILE A 592 -3.66 23.83 10.28
N ILE A 593 -3.83 25.14 10.48
CA ILE A 593 -2.74 26.07 10.80
C ILE A 593 -2.08 25.81 12.17
N ASP A 594 -2.75 25.05 13.03
CA ASP A 594 -2.25 24.62 14.33
C ASP A 594 -1.26 23.46 14.24
N LYS A 595 -1.30 22.69 13.15
CA LYS A 595 -0.36 21.60 12.85
C LYS A 595 1.06 22.16 12.64
N ILE A 596 2.04 21.57 13.31
CA ILE A 596 3.39 22.15 13.39
C ILE A 596 4.11 22.11 12.04
N GLU A 597 3.95 21.04 11.28
CA GLU A 597 4.46 20.87 9.92
C GLU A 597 3.85 21.90 8.96
N VAL A 598 2.58 22.24 9.12
CA VAL A 598 1.90 23.26 8.29
C VAL A 598 2.49 24.65 8.57
N LYS A 599 2.68 24.99 9.85
CA LYS A 599 3.33 26.27 10.24
C LYS A 599 4.72 26.40 9.63
N HIS A 600 5.53 25.34 9.70
CA HIS A 600 6.88 25.34 9.15
C HIS A 600 6.91 25.36 7.63
N PHE A 601 5.98 24.67 6.97
CA PHE A 601 5.86 24.73 5.52
C PHE A 601 5.57 26.18 5.07
N ILE A 602 4.57 26.83 5.67
CA ILE A 602 4.25 28.24 5.39
C ILE A 602 5.45 29.14 5.67
N ASN A 603 6.08 29.01 6.84
CA ASN A 603 7.26 29.79 7.20
C ASN A 603 8.41 29.61 6.19
N SER A 604 8.58 28.41 5.64
CA SER A 604 9.58 28.12 4.63
C SER A 604 9.28 28.81 3.29
N LEU A 605 8.00 28.87 2.88
CA LEU A 605 7.60 29.66 1.71
C LEU A 605 7.94 31.15 1.88
N HIS A 606 7.70 31.68 3.08
CA HIS A 606 7.99 33.08 3.38
C HIS A 606 9.48 33.39 3.46
N ALA A 607 10.27 32.54 4.10
CA ALA A 607 11.71 32.68 4.15
C ALA A 607 12.29 32.69 2.73
N TYR A 608 11.83 31.76 1.88
CA TYR A 608 12.23 31.71 0.48
C TYR A 608 11.84 32.98 -0.28
N LEU A 609 10.57 33.42 -0.21
CA LEU A 609 10.09 34.65 -0.89
C LEU A 609 10.96 35.89 -0.58
N ASN A 610 11.44 36.00 0.65
CA ASN A 610 12.26 37.12 1.14
C ASN A 610 13.77 36.94 0.91
N SER A 611 14.20 35.79 0.41
CA SER A 611 15.61 35.51 0.12
C SER A 611 16.05 36.02 -1.26
N GLU A 612 17.35 36.03 -1.53
CA GLU A 612 17.89 36.25 -2.88
C GLU A 612 17.67 35.04 -3.78
N ASP A 613 17.51 33.85 -3.19
CA ASP A 613 17.26 32.59 -3.91
C ASP A 613 15.91 32.57 -4.61
N PHE A 614 14.94 33.42 -4.22
CA PHE A 614 13.67 33.56 -4.95
C PHE A 614 13.87 34.23 -6.30
N ASN A 615 14.19 33.41 -7.29
CA ASN A 615 14.52 33.83 -8.63
C ASN A 615 13.91 32.90 -9.69
N PRO A 616 12.57 32.87 -9.79
CA PRO A 616 11.90 32.02 -10.76
C PRO A 616 12.34 32.37 -12.19
N THR A 617 12.63 31.33 -12.96
CA THR A 617 13.15 31.46 -14.33
C THR A 617 12.08 31.25 -15.39
N TYR A 618 11.03 30.49 -15.07
CA TYR A 618 9.93 30.24 -15.98
C TYR A 618 9.04 31.48 -16.10
N ALA A 619 9.07 32.11 -17.28
CA ALA A 619 8.26 33.28 -17.57
C ALA A 619 6.85 32.87 -18.00
N VAL A 620 5.85 33.56 -17.46
CA VAL A 620 4.43 33.35 -17.78
C VAL A 620 3.74 34.70 -17.94
N SER A 621 2.83 34.80 -18.91
CA SER A 621 2.01 35.98 -19.13
C SER A 621 0.82 36.04 -18.16
N ILE A 622 0.28 37.24 -17.95
CA ILE A 622 -0.97 37.42 -17.19
C ILE A 622 -2.14 36.63 -17.81
N ALA A 623 -2.16 36.48 -19.14
CA ALA A 623 -3.20 35.72 -19.83
C ALA A 623 -3.12 34.21 -19.50
N GLU A 624 -1.91 33.64 -19.48
CA GLU A 624 -1.69 32.25 -19.08
C GLU A 624 -2.01 32.05 -17.59
N LEU A 625 -1.61 32.97 -16.71
CA LEU A 625 -2.00 32.90 -15.29
C LEU A 625 -3.52 32.92 -15.12
N LYS A 626 -4.23 33.77 -15.87
CA LYS A 626 -5.70 33.78 -15.87
C LYS A 626 -6.28 32.46 -16.35
N GLN A 627 -5.65 31.75 -17.28
CA GLN A 627 -6.10 30.41 -17.71
C GLN A 627 -5.86 29.33 -16.65
N ILE A 628 -4.84 29.50 -15.81
CA ILE A 628 -4.52 28.57 -14.71
C ILE A 628 -5.43 28.81 -13.50
N PHE A 629 -5.77 30.07 -13.18
CA PHE A 629 -6.43 30.43 -11.92
C PHE A 629 -7.90 30.87 -12.03
N ASN A 630 -8.42 31.12 -13.23
CA ASN A 630 -9.86 31.30 -13.48
C ASN A 630 -10.47 30.02 -14.02
#